data_AF-A0A392RDX1-F1
#
_entry.id   AF-A0A392RDX1-F1
#
_cell.length_a   1.000
_cell.length_b   1.000
_cell.length_c   1.000
_cell.angle_alpha   90.00
_cell.angle_beta   90.00
_cell.angle_gamma   90.00
#
_symmetry.space_group_name_H-M   'P 1'
#
loop_
_entity.id
_entity.type
_entity.pdbx_description
1 polymer ?
#
loop_
_entity_poly.entity_id
_entity_poly.type
_entity_poly.pdbx_seq_one_letter_code
_entity_poly.pdbx_strand_id
1 'polypeptide(L)'
;MSKALVIILVVVASLTVFLVVFLTISFYRKRKPLMKRTWKPTSFQRLSFTKSNIVSSMSEHNIIGSGGFGSVYRVAVEGLGYVAVKKIRGNSKKLDQKLVDSFLAEVEILSNIRHNNIVKLMCCISSDDSLLL
;
A
#
# COMPACT_ATOMS: atom_id res chain seq x y z
N MET A 1 48.68 4.25 -29.97
CA MET A 1 47.27 3.81 -30.12
C MET A 1 46.59 4.67 -31.17
N SER A 2 45.79 4.07 -32.06
CA SER A 2 45.08 4.85 -33.08
C SER A 2 43.99 5.71 -32.42
N LYS A 3 43.76 6.92 -32.95
CA LYS A 3 42.71 7.84 -32.46
C LYS A 3 41.33 7.16 -32.44
N ALA A 4 41.08 6.23 -33.36
CA ALA A 4 39.87 5.41 -33.43
C ALA A 4 39.67 4.52 -32.19
N LEU A 5 40.73 3.87 -31.68
CA LEU A 5 40.64 3.04 -30.48
C LEU A 5 40.29 3.87 -29.23
N VAL A 6 40.84 5.08 -29.13
CA VAL A 6 40.54 6.00 -28.03
C VAL A 6 39.07 6.42 -28.06
N ILE A 7 38.52 6.74 -29.24
CA ILE A 7 37.11 7.12 -29.39
C ILE A 7 36.18 5.97 -28.99
N ILE A 8 36.47 4.74 -29.43
CA ILE A 8 35.65 3.56 -29.10
C ILE A 8 35.63 3.34 -27.58
N LEU A 9 36.78 3.42 -26.90
CA LEU A 9 36.85 3.25 -25.45
C LEU A 9 36.04 4.30 -24.69
N VAL A 10 36.08 5.57 -25.13
CA VAL A 10 35.30 6.65 -24.50
C VAL A 10 33.80 6.43 -24.67
N VAL A 11 33.35 6.01 -25.86
CA VAL A 11 31.92 5.74 -26.12
C VAL A 11 31.43 4.54 -25.30
N VAL A 12 32.22 3.47 -25.21
CA VAL A 12 31.84 2.30 -24.39
C VAL A 12 31.80 2.67 -22.91
N ALA A 13 32.77 3.43 -22.41
CA ALA A 13 32.79 3.90 -21.03
C ALA A 13 31.58 4.79 -20.71
N SER A 14 31.18 5.70 -21.61
CA SER A 14 30.02 6.56 -21.37
C SER A 14 28.70 5.79 -21.38
N LEU A 15 28.52 4.85 -22.31
CA LEU A 15 27.32 4.00 -22.39
C LEU A 15 27.18 3.10 -21.17
N THR A 16 28.27 2.52 -20.68
CA THR A 16 28.26 1.67 -19.48
C THR A 16 27.88 2.47 -18.22
N VAL A 17 28.45 3.66 -18.04
CA VAL A 17 28.09 4.56 -16.93
C VAL A 17 26.62 4.97 -17.02
N PHE A 18 26.15 5.35 -18.21
CA PHE A 18 24.74 5.72 -18.41
C PHE A 18 23.79 4.56 -18.07
N LEU A 19 24.11 3.34 -18.51
CA LEU A 19 23.32 2.15 -18.21
C LEU A 19 23.28 1.86 -16.70
N VAL A 20 24.42 1.94 -16.00
CA VAL A 20 24.50 1.73 -14.54
C VAL A 20 23.67 2.78 -13.79
N VAL A 21 23.77 4.06 -14.17
CA VAL A 21 22.99 5.14 -13.56
C VAL A 21 21.49 4.94 -13.81
N PHE A 22 21.10 4.60 -15.04
CA PHE A 22 19.71 4.33 -15.38
C PHE A 22 19.14 3.15 -14.58
N LEU A 23 19.89 2.04 -14.47
CA LEU A 23 19.48 0.86 -13.71
C LEU A 23 19.37 1.15 -12.21
N THR A 24 20.32 1.88 -11.62
CA THR A 24 20.25 2.26 -10.21
C THR A 24 19.05 3.18 -9.95
N ILE A 25 18.83 4.22 -10.76
CA ILE A 25 17.66 5.11 -10.64
C ILE A 25 16.35 4.33 -10.79
N SER A 26 16.25 3.44 -11.78
CA SER A 26 15.07 2.61 -12.01
C SER A 26 14.79 1.68 -10.81
N PHE A 27 15.85 1.09 -10.23
CA PHE A 27 15.75 0.26 -9.04
C PHE A 27 15.36 1.06 -7.80
N TYR A 28 15.94 2.25 -7.59
CA TYR A 28 15.58 3.15 -6.50
C TYR A 28 14.15 3.67 -6.64
N ARG A 29 13.70 3.97 -7.86
CA ARG A 29 12.30 4.35 -8.13
C ARG A 29 11.32 3.22 -7.84
N LYS A 30 11.72 1.96 -8.06
CA LYS A 30 10.94 0.78 -7.65
C LYS A 30 10.95 0.55 -6.13
N ARG A 31 11.95 1.08 -5.43
CA ARG A 31 12.11 0.98 -3.97
C ARG A 31 11.67 2.27 -3.27
N LYS A 32 10.40 2.67 -3.42
CA LYS A 32 9.81 3.56 -2.40
C LYS A 32 9.86 2.82 -1.04
N PRO A 33 10.15 3.53 0.06
CA PRO A 33 10.34 2.89 1.36
C PRO A 33 9.06 2.15 1.74
N LEU A 34 9.19 0.82 1.79
CA LEU A 34 8.23 -0.10 2.38
C LEU A 34 7.73 0.52 3.69
N MET A 35 6.44 0.90 3.73
CA MET A 35 5.79 1.30 4.98
C MET A 35 6.11 0.20 5.98
N LYS A 36 6.94 0.51 6.98
CA LYS A 36 7.39 -0.46 7.98
C LYS A 36 6.14 -1.20 8.47
N ARG A 37 6.13 -2.54 8.31
CA ARG A 37 5.09 -3.44 8.82
C ARG A 37 5.06 -3.36 10.35
N THR A 38 4.57 -2.26 10.87
CA THR A 38 4.30 -2.07 12.29
C THR A 38 2.81 -1.98 12.44
N TRP A 39 2.27 -2.80 13.33
CA TRP A 39 0.84 -2.99 13.62
C TRP A 39 0.17 -1.77 14.28
N LYS A 40 0.59 -0.57 13.89
CA LYS A 40 0.08 0.70 14.36
C LYS A 40 -1.01 1.18 13.40
N PRO A 41 -2.22 1.48 13.88
CA PRO A 41 -3.21 2.14 13.04
C PRO A 41 -2.64 3.49 12.63
N THR A 42 -2.38 3.66 11.33
CA THR A 42 -2.00 4.96 10.79
C THR A 42 -3.31 5.72 10.60
N SER A 43 -3.59 6.64 11.53
CA SER A 43 -4.77 7.48 11.42
C SER A 43 -4.50 8.69 10.54
N PHE A 44 -5.41 8.94 9.60
CA PHE A 44 -5.43 10.15 8.78
C PHE A 44 -6.50 11.14 9.26
N GLN A 45 -7.21 10.80 10.35
CA GLN A 45 -8.29 11.58 10.94
C GLN A 45 -8.31 11.46 12.48
N ARG A 46 -9.19 12.19 13.16
CA ARG A 46 -9.47 11.95 14.57
C ARG A 46 -10.39 10.74 14.67
N LEU A 47 -9.92 9.66 15.31
CA LEU A 47 -10.70 8.43 15.50
C LEU A 47 -11.27 8.43 16.92
N SER A 48 -12.55 8.08 17.04
CA SER A 48 -13.20 7.79 18.32
C SER A 48 -13.22 6.30 18.66
N PHE A 49 -12.60 5.45 17.83
CA PHE A 49 -12.65 3.99 17.96
C PHE A 49 -11.28 3.33 18.02
N THR A 50 -11.25 2.16 18.65
CA THR A 50 -10.05 1.33 18.79
C THR A 50 -10.07 0.18 17.78
N LYS A 51 -8.88 -0.36 17.46
CA LYS A 51 -8.72 -1.59 16.67
C LYS A 51 -9.62 -2.73 17.15
N SER A 52 -9.75 -2.92 18.47
CA SER A 52 -10.57 -3.99 19.06
C SER A 52 -12.03 -3.88 18.65
N ASN A 53 -12.61 -2.67 18.71
CA ASN A 53 -13.99 -2.41 18.28
C ASN A 53 -14.22 -2.80 16.82
N ILE A 54 -13.25 -2.51 15.94
CA ILE A 54 -13.34 -2.88 14.53
C ILE A 54 -13.34 -4.40 14.38
N VAL A 55 -12.33 -5.08 14.92
CA VAL A 55 -12.16 -6.53 14.75
C VAL A 55 -13.32 -7.31 15.34
N SER A 56 -13.85 -6.90 16.50
CA SER A 56 -15.02 -7.54 17.12
C SER A 56 -16.28 -7.46 16.25
N SER A 57 -16.39 -6.44 15.39
CA SER A 57 -17.54 -6.24 14.50
C SER A 57 -17.35 -6.84 13.11
N MET A 58 -16.22 -7.49 12.81
CA MET A 58 -15.96 -8.12 11.51
C MET A 58 -16.47 -9.57 11.45
N SER A 59 -17.77 -9.76 11.62
CA SER A 59 -18.45 -11.04 11.44
C SER A 59 -19.04 -11.18 10.03
N GLU A 60 -19.39 -12.40 9.62
CA GLU A 60 -19.99 -12.67 8.30
C GLU A 60 -21.31 -11.93 8.08
N HIS A 61 -22.11 -11.75 9.14
CA HIS A 61 -23.36 -11.00 9.09
C HIS A 61 -23.18 -9.51 8.75
N ASN A 62 -21.98 -8.98 8.95
CA ASN A 62 -21.67 -7.57 8.71
C ASN A 62 -21.04 -7.33 7.33
N ILE A 63 -20.93 -8.35 6.48
CA ILE A 63 -20.41 -8.19 5.11
C ILE A 63 -21.45 -7.46 4.25
N ILE A 64 -21.03 -6.38 3.63
CA ILE A 64 -21.84 -5.59 2.67
C ILE A 64 -21.35 -5.74 1.22
N GLY A 65 -20.20 -6.39 1.01
CA GLY A 65 -19.69 -6.69 -0.32
C GLY A 65 -18.47 -7.60 -0.26
N SER A 66 -18.31 -8.43 -1.30
CA SER A 66 -17.17 -9.34 -1.44
C SER A 66 -16.76 -9.46 -2.90
N GLY A 67 -15.46 -9.56 -3.16
CA GLY A 67 -14.92 -9.72 -4.52
C GLY A 67 -13.46 -10.15 -4.53
N GLY A 68 -12.82 -10.05 -5.70
CA GLY A 68 -11.43 -10.50 -5.90
C GLY A 68 -10.40 -9.82 -4.98
N PHE A 69 -10.69 -8.60 -4.53
CA PHE A 69 -9.81 -7.81 -3.67
C PHE A 69 -10.07 -8.01 -2.17
N GLY A 70 -11.09 -8.80 -1.80
CA GLY A 70 -11.45 -9.09 -0.41
C GLY A 70 -12.91 -8.77 -0.07
N SER A 71 -13.17 -8.52 1.21
CA SER A 71 -14.52 -8.31 1.75
C SER A 71 -14.64 -6.97 2.45
N VAL A 72 -15.80 -6.33 2.31
CA VAL A 72 -16.13 -5.06 2.93
C VAL A 72 -17.17 -5.30 4.02
N TYR A 73 -16.88 -4.84 5.22
CA TYR A 73 -17.71 -4.98 6.41
C TYR A 73 -18.30 -3.63 6.79
N ARG A 74 -19.57 -3.62 7.23
CA ARG A 74 -20.20 -2.46 7.85
C ARG A 74 -20.01 -2.54 9.36
N VAL A 75 -19.30 -1.57 9.92
CA VAL A 75 -18.97 -1.54 11.36
C VAL A 75 -19.61 -0.30 11.99
N ALA A 76 -20.34 -0.50 13.09
CA ALA A 76 -20.87 0.60 13.89
C ALA A 76 -19.74 1.20 14.75
N VAL A 77 -19.66 2.53 14.74
CA VAL A 77 -18.64 3.29 15.45
C VAL A 77 -19.30 4.40 16.25
N GLU A 78 -19.07 4.42 17.56
CA GLU A 78 -19.58 5.45 18.45
C GLU A 78 -19.12 6.85 17.99
N GLY A 79 -20.10 7.75 17.79
CA GLY A 79 -19.89 9.12 17.33
C GLY A 79 -19.70 9.30 15.81
N LEU A 80 -19.46 8.25 15.04
CA LEU A 80 -19.28 8.30 13.58
C LEU A 80 -20.38 7.58 12.79
N GLY A 81 -21.28 6.86 13.48
CA GLY A 81 -22.34 6.09 12.84
C GLY A 81 -21.81 4.76 12.31
N TYR A 82 -21.72 4.62 10.99
CA TYR A 82 -21.21 3.40 10.34
C TYR A 82 -20.00 3.71 9.47
N VAL A 83 -19.01 2.83 9.52
CA VAL A 83 -17.84 2.84 8.64
C VAL A 83 -17.78 1.56 7.81
N ALA A 84 -17.20 1.68 6.62
CA ALA A 84 -16.86 0.52 5.80
C ALA A 84 -15.42 0.11 6.11
N VAL A 85 -15.21 -1.16 6.45
CA VAL A 85 -13.88 -1.74 6.68
C VAL A 85 -13.61 -2.76 5.59
N LYS A 86 -12.61 -2.51 4.75
CA LYS A 86 -12.22 -3.44 3.68
C LYS A 86 -11.09 -4.32 4.15
N LYS A 87 -11.37 -5.61 4.30
CA LYS A 87 -10.36 -6.65 4.55
C LYS A 87 -9.80 -7.12 3.22
N ILE A 88 -8.51 -6.89 2.99
CA ILE A 88 -7.83 -7.43 1.81
C ILE A 88 -7.77 -8.96 1.94
N ARG A 89 -8.03 -9.65 0.83
CA ARG A 89 -7.90 -11.11 0.77
C ARG A 89 -6.49 -11.52 1.19
N GLY A 90 -6.38 -12.46 2.11
CA GLY A 90 -5.10 -13.06 2.52
C GLY A 90 -5.18 -14.57 2.39
N ASN A 91 -4.10 -15.21 1.94
CA ASN A 91 -3.96 -16.66 2.07
C ASN A 91 -3.41 -16.98 3.46
N SER A 92 -3.87 -18.08 4.05
CA SER A 92 -3.62 -18.49 5.44
C SER A 92 -2.16 -18.69 5.86
N LYS A 93 -1.20 -18.56 4.94
CA LYS A 93 0.23 -18.77 5.20
C LYS A 93 1.12 -17.55 4.96
N LYS A 94 0.68 -16.60 4.12
CA LYS A 94 1.40 -15.35 3.80
C LYS A 94 0.57 -14.43 2.93
N LEU A 95 0.65 -13.12 3.18
CA LEU A 95 0.20 -12.08 2.24
C LEU A 95 1.10 -12.07 0.99
N ASP A 96 0.48 -12.20 -0.19
CA ASP A 96 1.17 -12.02 -1.48
C ASP A 96 1.71 -10.59 -1.59
N GLN A 97 2.94 -10.45 -2.07
CA GLN A 97 3.58 -9.15 -2.27
C GLN A 97 2.72 -8.26 -3.18
N LYS A 98 2.07 -8.81 -4.21
CA LYS A 98 1.18 -8.03 -5.08
C LYS A 98 -0.01 -7.42 -4.32
N LEU A 99 -0.57 -8.15 -3.37
CA LEU A 99 -1.70 -7.67 -2.55
C LEU A 99 -1.23 -6.60 -1.55
N VAL A 100 -0.03 -6.78 -0.99
CA VAL A 100 0.61 -5.76 -0.15
C VAL A 100 0.85 -4.48 -0.95
N ASP A 101 1.42 -4.59 -2.16
CA ASP A 101 1.71 -3.43 -3.01
C ASP A 101 0.42 -2.70 -3.41
N SER A 102 -0.63 -3.45 -3.78
CA SER A 102 -1.95 -2.87 -4.08
C SER A 102 -2.56 -2.16 -2.86
N PHE A 103 -2.45 -2.75 -1.67
CA PHE A 103 -2.92 -2.13 -0.43
C PHE A 103 -2.15 -0.83 -0.15
N LEU A 104 -0.83 -0.84 -0.27
CA LEU A 104 0.01 0.34 -0.04
C LEU A 104 -0.32 1.47 -1.04
N ALA A 105 -0.57 1.14 -2.31
CA ALA A 105 -1.01 2.11 -3.30
C ALA A 105 -2.37 2.73 -2.93
N GLU A 106 -3.33 1.92 -2.49
CA GLU A 106 -4.64 2.41 -2.05
C GLU A 106 -4.53 3.33 -0.83
N VAL A 107 -3.67 2.98 0.15
CA VAL A 107 -3.36 3.86 1.29
C VAL A 107 -2.70 5.15 0.83
N GLU A 108 -1.67 5.10 -0.02
CA GLU A 108 -0.95 6.30 -0.52
C GLU A 108 -1.91 7.25 -1.26
N ILE A 109 -2.84 6.73 -2.05
CA ILE A 109 -3.79 7.54 -2.81
C ILE A 109 -4.87 8.12 -1.88
N LEU A 110 -5.57 7.29 -1.10
CA LEU A 110 -6.73 7.74 -0.33
C LEU A 110 -6.36 8.52 0.94
N SER A 111 -5.13 8.38 1.43
CA SER A 111 -4.63 9.22 2.55
C SER A 111 -4.39 10.67 2.12
N ASN A 112 -4.02 10.90 0.86
CA ASN A 112 -3.64 12.22 0.35
C ASN A 112 -4.78 12.97 -0.32
N ILE A 113 -5.82 12.28 -0.82
CA ILE A 113 -6.93 12.92 -1.51
C ILE A 113 -8.02 13.35 -0.52
N ARG A 114 -8.48 14.61 -0.64
CA ARG A 114 -9.65 15.16 0.07
C ARG A 114 -10.60 15.79 -0.94
N HIS A 115 -11.68 15.09 -1.27
CA HIS A 115 -12.67 15.54 -2.25
C HIS A 115 -14.05 14.96 -1.92
N ASN A 116 -15.14 15.68 -2.25
CA ASN A 116 -16.51 15.28 -1.88
C ASN A 116 -17.00 14.02 -2.59
N ASN A 117 -16.49 13.75 -3.79
CA ASN A 117 -16.86 12.60 -4.61
C ASN A 117 -15.86 11.44 -4.53
N ILE A 118 -14.90 11.49 -3.59
CA ILE A 118 -13.90 10.44 -3.38
C ILE A 118 -14.01 9.96 -1.93
N VAL A 119 -14.01 8.64 -1.75
CA VAL A 119 -14.09 8.05 -0.42
C VAL A 119 -12.90 8.50 0.44
N LYS A 120 -13.20 8.82 1.69
CA LYS A 120 -12.21 9.31 2.63
C LYS A 120 -11.64 8.16 3.46
N LEU A 121 -10.34 7.90 3.34
CA LEU A 121 -9.67 6.95 4.22
C LEU A 121 -9.50 7.56 5.63
N MET A 122 -10.01 6.84 6.64
CA MET A 122 -9.91 7.26 8.04
C MET A 122 -8.62 6.73 8.67
N CYS A 123 -8.35 5.44 8.49
CA CYS A 123 -7.15 4.76 9.00
C CYS A 123 -6.86 3.51 8.17
N CYS A 124 -5.70 2.89 8.36
CA CYS A 124 -5.44 1.53 7.90
C CYS A 124 -4.78 0.71 9.01
N ILE A 125 -4.98 -0.61 9.00
CA ILE A 125 -4.39 -1.55 9.95
C ILE A 125 -3.66 -2.63 9.16
N SER A 126 -2.37 -2.81 9.44
CA SER A 126 -1.56 -3.88 8.83
C SER A 126 -1.02 -4.83 9.90
N SER A 127 -1.02 -6.11 9.60
CA SER A 127 -0.47 -7.22 10.37
C SER A 127 0.25 -8.16 9.42
N ASP A 128 0.96 -9.16 9.95
CA ASP A 128 1.64 -10.17 9.13
C ASP A 128 0.68 -10.98 8.25
N ASP A 129 -0.56 -11.16 8.71
CA ASP A 129 -1.58 -11.99 8.05
C ASP A 129 -2.85 -11.23 7.66
N SER A 130 -2.92 -9.92 7.90
CA SER A 130 -4.14 -9.14 7.64
C SER A 130 -3.85 -7.68 7.29
N LEU A 131 -4.54 -7.18 6.26
CA LEU A 131 -4.52 -5.77 5.85
C LEU A 131 -5.95 -5.25 5.80
N LEU A 132 -6.21 -4.14 6.48
CA LEU A 132 -7.51 -3.48 6.57
C LEU A 132 -7.39 -2.00 6.18
N LEU A 133 -8.37 -1.53 5.40
CA LEU A 133 -8.61 -0.13 5.05
C LEU A 133 -9.92 0.33 5.67
#